data_AF-X0W8I9-F1
#
_entry.id   AF-X0W8I9-F1
#
_cell.length_a   1.000
_cell.length_b   1.000
_cell.length_c   1.000
_cell.angle_alpha   90.00
_cell.angle_beta   90.00
_cell.angle_gamma   90.00
#
_symmetry.space_group_name_H-M   'P 1'
#
loop_
_entity.id
_entity.type
_entity.pdbx_description
1 polymer ?
#
loop_
_entity_poly.entity_id
_entity_poly.type
_entity_poly.pdbx_seq_one_letter_code
_entity_poly.pdbx_strand_id
1 'polypeptide(L)'
;MFRASPFKLNMFQKCPRQYKFHYVDSLKDVYGKPRPYFTMGDHVHAALREFLSNVPVDERNISRLEDLLREKWKRNRKGFSDINDE
;
A
#
# COMPACT_ATOMS: atom_id res chain seq x y z
N MET A 1 12.75 -22.19 11.92
CA MET A 1 11.36 -22.16 11.40
C MET A 1 11.36 -21.42 10.06
N PHE A 2 10.81 -22.01 9.00
CA PHE A 2 10.73 -21.37 7.68
C PHE A 2 9.68 -20.26 7.69
N ARG A 3 10.04 -19.04 7.27
CA ARG A 3 9.10 -17.90 7.17
C ARG A 3 8.52 -17.84 5.76
N ALA A 4 7.23 -18.13 5.63
CA ALA A 4 6.51 -18.02 4.37
C ALA A 4 5.46 -16.91 4.43
N SER A 5 5.38 -16.09 3.39
CA SER A 5 4.31 -15.10 3.23
C SER A 5 3.14 -15.72 2.45
N PRO A 6 1.90 -15.69 2.95
CA PRO A 6 0.75 -16.21 2.22
C PRO A 6 0.58 -15.57 0.84
N PHE A 7 0.87 -14.26 0.73
CA PHE A 7 0.83 -13.55 -0.55
C PHE A 7 1.85 -14.11 -1.56
N LYS A 8 3.09 -14.33 -1.10
CA LYS A 8 4.16 -14.91 -1.93
C LYS A 8 3.81 -16.34 -2.38
N LEU A 9 3.25 -17.16 -1.47
CA LEU A 9 2.82 -18.53 -1.78
C LEU A 9 1.66 -18.55 -2.79
N ASN A 10 0.68 -17.67 -2.63
CA ASN A 10 -0.45 -17.55 -3.57
C ASN A 10 0.04 -17.17 -4.97
N MET A 11 0.98 -16.22 -5.08
CA MET A 11 1.60 -15.88 -6.36
C MET A 11 2.31 -17.09 -6.98
N PHE A 12 3.05 -17.87 -6.19
CA PHE A 12 3.71 -19.08 -6.68
C PHE A 12 2.70 -20.12 -7.20
N GLN A 13 1.63 -20.38 -6.45
CA GLN A 13 0.57 -21.32 -6.84
C GLN A 13 -0.13 -20.88 -8.13
N LYS A 14 -0.33 -19.57 -8.34
CA LYS A 14 -0.92 -19.02 -9.56
C LYS A 14 0.04 -19.05 -10.75
N CYS A 15 1.29 -18.62 -10.55
CA CYS A 15 2.30 -18.56 -11.60
C CYS A 15 3.73 -18.61 -11.01
N PRO A 16 4.39 -19.78 -11.03
CA PRO A 16 5.76 -19.92 -10.53
C PRO A 16 6.77 -19.02 -11.25
N ARG A 17 6.55 -18.75 -12.55
CA ARG A 17 7.42 -17.88 -13.34
C ARG A 17 7.35 -16.42 -12.84
N GLN A 18 6.15 -15.93 -12.53
CA GLN A 18 5.98 -14.60 -11.96
C GLN A 18 6.67 -14.51 -10.60
N TYR A 19 6.52 -15.54 -9.75
CA TYR A 19 7.23 -15.60 -8.48
C TYR A 19 8.75 -15.50 -8.65
N LYS A 20 9.33 -16.25 -9.60
CA LYS A 20 10.77 -16.19 -9.91
C LYS A 20 11.19 -14.76 -10.25
N PHE A 21 10.50 -14.11 -11.20
CA PHE A 21 10.83 -12.74 -11.60
C PHE A 21 10.71 -11.73 -10.45
N HIS A 22 9.71 -11.88 -9.58
CA HIS A 22 9.49 -10.94 -8.49
C HIS A 22 10.41 -11.15 -7.29
N TYR A 23 10.73 -12.39 -6.93
CA TYR A 23 11.36 -12.70 -5.63
C TYR A 23 12.67 -13.48 -5.71
N VAL A 24 13.01 -14.07 -6.85
CA VAL A 24 14.28 -14.78 -7.06
C VAL A 24 15.23 -13.91 -7.89
N ASP A 25 14.74 -13.41 -9.02
CA ASP A 25 15.52 -12.56 -9.93
C ASP A 25 15.42 -11.06 -9.56
N SER A 26 14.54 -10.69 -8.61
CA SER A 26 14.32 -9.31 -8.14
C SER A 26 14.05 -8.27 -9.24
N LEU A 27 13.50 -8.71 -10.37
CA LEU A 27 13.20 -7.85 -11.53
C LEU A 27 12.11 -6.81 -11.22
N LYS A 28 11.30 -7.06 -10.19
CA LYS A 28 10.31 -6.08 -9.70
C LYS A 28 10.98 -4.77 -9.27
N ASP A 29 12.18 -4.79 -8.72
CA ASP A 29 12.82 -3.56 -8.23
C ASP A 29 13.39 -2.72 -9.37
N VAL A 30 13.72 -3.37 -10.49
CA VAL A 30 14.23 -2.72 -11.71
C VAL A 30 13.11 -2.19 -12.60
N TYR A 31 12.06 -3.00 -12.81
CA TYR A 31 10.99 -2.71 -13.78
C TYR A 31 9.65 -2.34 -13.14
N GLY A 32 9.54 -2.44 -11.81
CA GLY A 32 8.32 -2.14 -11.09
C GLY A 32 8.00 -0.66 -11.14
N LYS A 33 6.86 -0.32 -11.73
CA LYS A 33 6.30 1.03 -11.66
C LYS A 33 5.29 1.11 -10.51
N PRO A 34 5.29 2.20 -9.73
CA PRO A 34 4.21 2.45 -8.78
C PRO A 34 2.88 2.52 -9.54
N ARG A 35 1.83 1.95 -8.96
CA ARG A 35 0.48 1.97 -9.56
C ARG A 35 -0.41 2.91 -8.77
N PRO A 36 -1.38 3.59 -9.43
CA PRO A 36 -2.30 4.51 -8.75
C PRO A 36 -2.99 3.85 -7.56
N TYR A 37 -3.59 2.67 -7.78
CA TYR A 37 -4.32 1.95 -6.75
C TYR A 37 -3.46 1.48 -5.55
N PHE A 38 -2.18 1.19 -5.75
CA PHE A 38 -1.28 0.89 -4.63
C PHE A 38 -0.96 2.15 -3.82
N THR A 39 -0.77 3.28 -4.50
CA THR A 39 -0.52 4.58 -3.85
C THR A 39 -1.74 5.04 -3.06
N MET A 40 -2.94 4.88 -3.64
CA MET A 40 -4.22 5.10 -2.95
C MET A 40 -4.34 4.22 -1.70
N GLY A 41 -4.10 2.91 -1.83
CA GLY A 41 -4.14 1.99 -0.71
C GLY A 41 -3.16 2.37 0.41
N ASP A 42 -1.94 2.80 0.07
CA ASP A 42 -0.95 3.26 1.03
C ASP A 42 -1.44 4.47 1.83
N HIS A 43 -2.15 5.43 1.20
CA HIS A 43 -2.74 6.56 1.92
C HIS A 43 -3.80 6.11 2.93
N VAL A 44 -4.69 5.22 2.52
CA VAL A 44 -5.74 4.68 3.39
C VAL A 44 -5.13 3.93 4.57
N HIS A 45 -4.15 3.07 4.32
CA HIS A 45 -3.44 2.35 5.38
C HIS A 45 -2.69 3.30 6.33
N ALA A 46 -2.04 4.34 5.80
CA ALA A 46 -1.34 5.33 6.62
C ALA A 46 -2.30 6.17 7.48
N ALA A 47 -3.47 6.54 6.95
CA ALA A 47 -4.49 7.29 7.68
C ALA A 47 -5.10 6.43 8.80
N LEU A 48 -5.50 5.19 8.49
CA LEU A 48 -6.04 4.26 9.48
C LEU A 48 -5.03 3.90 10.56
N ARG A 49 -3.75 3.71 10.20
CA ARG A 49 -2.69 3.47 11.18
C ARG A 49 -2.57 4.63 12.17
N GLU A 50 -2.53 5.85 11.68
CA GLU A 50 -2.46 7.06 12.51
C GLU A 50 -3.70 7.17 13.41
N PHE A 51 -4.88 7.01 12.82
CA PHE A 51 -6.16 7.11 13.52
C PHE A 51 -6.29 6.08 14.65
N LEU A 52 -5.90 4.83 14.41
CA LEU A 52 -6.06 3.75 15.39
C LEU A 52 -4.92 3.67 16.40
N SER A 53 -3.74 4.19 16.09
CA SER A 53 -2.58 4.12 16.98
C SER A 53 -2.37 5.38 17.81
N ASN A 54 -2.64 6.55 17.24
CA ASN A 54 -2.22 7.84 17.82
C ASN A 54 -3.41 8.71 18.28
N VAL A 55 -4.60 8.53 17.70
CA VAL A 55 -5.79 9.29 18.12
C VAL A 55 -6.45 8.61 19.33
N PRO A 56 -6.67 9.35 20.44
CA PRO A 56 -7.44 8.86 21.59
C PRO A 56 -8.83 8.38 21.18
N VAL A 57 -9.37 7.36 21.87
CA VAL A 57 -10.62 6.70 21.46
C VAL A 57 -11.81 7.66 21.47
N ASP A 58 -11.84 8.59 22.42
CA ASP A 58 -12.83 9.65 22.56
C ASP A 58 -12.80 10.69 21.43
N GLU A 59 -11.63 10.88 20.81
CA GLU A 59 -11.46 11.79 19.66
C GLU A 59 -11.64 11.09 18.31
N ARG A 60 -11.89 9.78 18.29
CA ARG A 60 -12.08 9.01 17.05
C ARG A 60 -13.46 9.24 16.44
N ASN A 61 -13.52 10.24 15.57
CA ASN A 61 -14.69 10.53 14.76
C ASN A 61 -14.34 10.59 13.26
N ILE A 62 -15.38 10.61 12.42
CA ILE A 62 -15.25 10.58 10.96
C ILE A 62 -14.49 11.80 10.45
N SER A 63 -14.76 13.00 10.99
CA SER A 63 -14.07 14.24 10.60
C SER A 63 -12.55 14.12 10.82
N ARG A 64 -12.16 13.60 11.98
CA ARG A 64 -10.74 13.41 12.30
C ARG A 64 -10.07 12.41 11.37
N LEU A 65 -10.75 11.32 11.01
CA LEU A 65 -10.24 10.36 10.03
C LEU A 65 -10.09 10.97 8.64
N GLU A 66 -11.06 11.77 8.21
CA GLU A 66 -11.03 12.47 6.93
C GLU A 66 -9.85 13.47 6.86
N ASP A 67 -9.64 14.25 7.91
CA ASP A 67 -8.50 15.17 8.01
C ASP A 67 -7.18 14.43 7.85
N LEU A 68 -7.02 13.31 8.57
CA LEU A 68 -5.84 12.46 8.48
C LEU A 68 -5.66 11.89 7.06
N LEU A 69 -6.74 11.45 6.42
CA LEU A 69 -6.69 10.96 5.04
C LEU A 69 -6.20 12.06 4.09
N ARG A 70 -6.78 13.27 4.17
CA ARG A 70 -6.38 14.43 3.36
C ARG A 70 -4.92 14.81 3.60
N GLU A 71 -4.45 14.73 4.84
CA GLU A 71 -3.04 14.95 5.17
C GLU A 71 -2.14 13.88 4.53
N LYS A 72 -2.49 12.59 4.62
CA LYS A 72 -1.67 11.52 4.04
C LYS A 72 -1.69 11.56 2.50
N TRP A 73 -2.80 11.96 1.88
CA TRP A 73 -2.94 12.07 0.42
C TRP A 73 -1.91 13.05 -0.18
N LYS A 74 -1.66 14.16 0.51
CA LYS A 74 -0.68 15.17 0.08
C LYS A 74 0.79 14.68 0.11
N ARG A 75 1.09 13.59 0.82
CA ARG A 75 2.48 13.16 1.08
C ARG A 75 3.10 12.31 -0.02
N ASN A 76 2.31 11.60 -0.82
CA ASN A 76 2.84 10.64 -1.80
C ASN A 76 1.98 10.60 -3.06
N ARG A 77 2.46 11.16 -4.18
CA ARG A 77 1.73 11.11 -5.47
C ARG A 77 2.43 10.23 -6.51
N LYS A 78 3.39 9.39 -6.09
CA LYS A 78 4.31 8.70 -7.01
C LYS A 78 3.65 7.75 -8.00
N GLY A 79 2.51 7.15 -7.65
CA GLY A 79 1.79 6.24 -8.54
C GLY A 79 0.68 6.86 -9.36
N PHE A 80 0.34 8.13 -9.14
CA PHE A 80 -0.67 8.84 -9.94
C PHE A 80 0.01 9.51 -11.13
N SER A 81 -0.53 9.33 -12.33
CA SER A 81 0.01 9.98 -13.53
C SER A 81 -0.51 11.42 -13.65
N ASP A 82 -1.78 11.63 -13.29
CA ASP A 82 -2.47 12.92 -13.27
C ASP A 82 -3.55 12.95 -12.16
N ILE A 83 -4.38 14.00 -12.14
CA ILE A 83 -5.44 14.17 -11.13
C ILE A 83 -6.66 13.26 -11.34
N ASN A 84 -6.86 12.72 -12.54
CA ASN A 84 -7.95 11.78 -12.82
C ASN A 84 -7.61 10.36 -12.34
N ASP A 85 -6.31 10.07 -12.18
CA ASP A 85 -5.81 8.81 -11.63
C ASP A 85 -5.92 8.74 -10.09
N GLU A 86 -6.26 9.85 -9.41
CA GLU A 86 -6.41 9.96 -7.94
C GLU A 86 -7.76 9.49 -7.42
#